data_AF-A0A6G3QX95-F1
#
_entry.id   AF-A0A6G3QX95-F1
#
_cell.length_a   1.000
_cell.length_b   1.000
_cell.length_c   1.000
_cell.angle_alpha   90.00
_cell.angle_beta   90.00
_cell.angle_gamma   90.00
#
_symmetry.space_group_name_H-M   'P 1'
#
loop_
_entity.id
_entity.type
_entity.pdbx_description
1 polymer ?
#
loop_
_entity_poly.entity_id
_entity_poly.type
_entity_poly.pdbx_seq_one_letter_code
_entity_poly.pdbx_strand_id
1 'polypeptide(L)'
;MRGLTGARPRTARTTPQAASTTTVVVAALALCAAGCGTGGTGARDEGPANGYSAASPTAQAPAGRLDGVDPVRLVKGDPEVSAEVKRQLKPCVADEYPVDVSYGRLTGGTVDDIVVNVLTCGDAVGVGSYVYRDVHGAYQNVFAAEEPPVYAEMDRGDLVVTHQVYDRGDPVSSPSGEDIITYRWSEGRFVEEFRTHNDYGRVAGGGQTPVPLE
;
A
#
# COMPACT_ATOMS: atom_id res chain seq x y z
N MET A 1 -35.37 -57.74 -5.00
CA MET A 1 -34.05 -58.29 -5.38
C MET A 1 -33.23 -57.12 -5.95
N ARG A 2 -32.39 -56.45 -5.15
CA ARG A 2 -30.91 -56.63 -5.04
C ARG A 2 -30.24 -56.69 -6.42
N GLY A 3 -29.63 -55.58 -6.87
CA GLY A 3 -28.17 -55.37 -6.91
C GLY A 3 -27.72 -55.35 -8.39
N LEU A 4 -26.65 -54.74 -8.88
CA LEU A 4 -25.45 -54.10 -8.33
C LEU A 4 -24.71 -53.50 -9.56
N THR A 5 -24.04 -52.35 -9.39
CA THR A 5 -22.71 -51.93 -9.96
C THR A 5 -22.25 -52.45 -11.34
N GLY A 6 -21.58 -51.70 -12.21
CA GLY A 6 -20.69 -50.57 -11.99
C GLY A 6 -19.78 -50.36 -13.21
N ALA A 7 -19.00 -49.30 -13.13
CA ALA A 7 -18.11 -48.73 -14.13
C ALA A 7 -17.14 -49.71 -14.82
N ARG A 8 -16.78 -49.38 -16.06
CA ARG A 8 -15.69 -50.03 -16.81
C ARG A 8 -14.54 -49.04 -17.02
N PRO A 9 -13.40 -49.17 -16.33
CA PRO A 9 -12.14 -48.55 -16.73
C PRO A 9 -11.38 -49.51 -17.67
N ARG A 10 -10.58 -48.96 -18.59
CA ARG A 10 -9.52 -49.73 -19.26
C ARG A 10 -8.18 -49.12 -18.90
N THR A 11 -7.44 -49.84 -18.08
CA THR A 11 -6.07 -49.56 -17.67
C THR A 11 -5.09 -50.26 -18.62
N ALA A 12 -4.02 -49.52 -18.97
CA ALA A 12 -2.64 -49.91 -19.26
C ALA A 12 -2.28 -51.10 -20.19
N ARG A 13 -1.35 -50.82 -21.11
CA ARG A 13 -0.25 -51.75 -21.43
C ARG A 13 1.03 -50.97 -21.75
N THR A 14 2.02 -51.16 -20.89
CA THR A 14 3.44 -50.84 -21.04
C THR A 14 4.13 -51.78 -22.03
N THR A 15 5.08 -51.27 -22.83
CA THR A 15 6.41 -51.90 -22.99
C THR A 15 7.43 -50.92 -23.60
N PRO A 16 8.71 -51.00 -23.20
CA PRO A 16 9.78 -50.07 -23.56
C PRO A 16 10.56 -50.55 -24.80
N GLN A 17 11.13 -49.63 -25.57
CA GLN A 17 12.24 -49.95 -26.47
C GLN A 17 13.54 -49.36 -25.93
N ALA A 18 14.48 -50.27 -25.69
CA ALA A 18 15.88 -49.98 -25.42
C ALA A 18 16.59 -49.62 -26.72
N ALA A 19 17.49 -48.64 -26.67
CA ALA A 19 18.66 -48.62 -27.54
C ALA A 19 19.80 -47.93 -26.77
N SER A 20 20.76 -48.76 -26.40
CA SER A 20 22.04 -48.37 -25.80
C SER A 20 22.96 -47.81 -26.88
N THR A 21 23.58 -46.67 -26.63
CA THR A 21 24.88 -46.33 -27.23
C THR A 21 25.81 -45.81 -26.15
N THR A 22 26.70 -46.70 -25.75
CA THR A 22 27.85 -46.44 -24.91
C THR A 22 28.84 -45.57 -25.68
N THR A 23 29.29 -44.47 -25.11
CA THR A 23 30.59 -43.88 -25.49
C THR A 23 31.26 -43.37 -24.23
N VAL A 24 32.24 -44.14 -23.77
CA VAL A 24 33.16 -43.78 -22.69
C VAL A 24 34.26 -42.92 -23.31
N VAL A 25 34.38 -41.67 -22.87
CA VAL A 25 35.63 -40.89 -23.04
C VAL A 25 36.03 -40.40 -21.65
N VAL A 26 37.09 -41.00 -21.15
CA VAL A 26 37.81 -40.57 -19.95
C VAL A 26 38.74 -39.44 -20.36
N ALA A 27 38.57 -38.27 -19.75
CA ALA A 27 39.59 -37.24 -19.70
C ALA A 27 39.60 -36.65 -18.28
N ALA A 28 40.55 -37.14 -17.47
CA ALA A 28 40.90 -36.55 -16.20
C ALA A 28 41.93 -35.44 -16.43
N LEU A 29 41.57 -34.19 -16.16
CA LEU A 29 42.52 -33.11 -15.91
C LEU A 29 42.01 -32.28 -14.73
N ALA A 30 42.76 -32.36 -13.64
CA ALA A 30 42.55 -31.62 -12.41
C ALA A 30 42.88 -30.14 -12.60
N LEU A 31 42.05 -29.25 -12.06
CA LEU A 31 42.46 -27.92 -11.61
C LEU A 31 41.67 -27.59 -10.34
N CYS A 32 42.34 -27.67 -9.18
CA CYS A 32 41.80 -27.23 -7.90
C CYS A 32 41.66 -25.70 -7.91
N ALA A 33 40.43 -25.20 -8.09
CA ALA A 33 40.11 -23.81 -7.81
C ALA A 33 39.81 -23.66 -6.32
N ALA A 34 40.50 -22.72 -5.69
CA ALA A 34 40.47 -22.43 -4.26
C ALA A 34 39.05 -22.22 -3.71
N GLY A 35 38.70 -22.96 -2.66
CA GLY A 35 37.54 -22.72 -1.81
C GLY A 35 37.99 -22.25 -0.43
N CYS A 36 37.95 -20.94 -0.20
CA CYS A 36 37.96 -20.20 1.08
C CYS A 36 37.43 -18.81 0.70
N GLY A 37 36.44 -18.17 1.31
CA GLY A 37 35.60 -18.41 2.47
C GLY A 37 34.76 -17.12 2.63
N THR A 38 33.50 -17.27 3.06
CA THR A 38 32.58 -16.23 3.53
C THR A 38 32.42 -14.97 2.65
N GLY A 39 31.36 -14.98 1.83
CA GLY A 39 30.83 -13.80 1.18
C GLY A 39 30.57 -12.68 2.19
N GLY A 40 31.06 -11.49 1.87
CA GLY A 40 30.98 -10.33 2.73
C GLY A 40 29.52 -10.00 3.07
N THR A 41 29.20 -10.03 4.36
CA THR A 41 28.19 -9.13 4.90
C THR A 41 28.84 -7.75 4.95
N GLY A 42 28.94 -7.12 3.78
CA GLY A 42 29.14 -5.69 3.72
C GLY A 42 27.91 -5.08 4.35
N ALA A 43 27.97 -4.80 5.65
CA ALA A 43 27.16 -3.76 6.24
C ALA A 43 27.49 -2.52 5.41
N ARG A 44 26.59 -2.17 4.49
CA ARG A 44 26.61 -0.86 3.88
C ARG A 44 26.44 0.08 5.06
N ASP A 45 27.47 0.86 5.31
CA ASP A 45 27.38 2.02 6.17
C ASP A 45 26.52 3.03 5.40
N GLU A 46 25.21 2.77 5.40
CA GLU A 46 24.20 3.73 5.03
C GLU A 46 24.27 4.77 6.16
N GLY A 47 25.17 5.75 6.00
CA GLY A 47 25.35 6.85 6.96
C GLY A 47 24.00 7.43 7.39
N PRO A 48 23.94 8.11 8.55
CA PRO A 48 22.72 8.35 9.30
C PRO A 48 21.57 8.67 8.36
N ALA A 49 20.54 7.81 8.36
CA ALA A 49 19.34 8.05 7.58
C ALA A 49 18.92 9.48 7.88
N ASN A 50 19.05 10.36 6.88
CA ASN A 50 18.68 11.76 7.02
C ASN A 50 17.29 11.74 7.62
N GLY A 51 17.18 12.24 8.85
CA GLY A 51 15.97 12.13 9.65
C GLY A 51 14.81 12.43 8.73
N TYR A 52 13.94 11.43 8.57
CA TYR A 52 12.81 11.51 7.68
C TYR A 52 12.07 12.79 8.11
N SER A 53 12.25 13.87 7.35
CA SER A 53 11.30 14.95 7.37
C SER A 53 10.03 14.22 7.01
N ALA A 54 9.12 14.10 7.98
CA ALA A 54 7.77 13.58 7.77
C ALA A 54 7.39 14.03 6.39
N ALA A 55 7.26 13.08 5.46
CA ALA A 55 7.13 13.41 4.05
C ALA A 55 5.91 14.31 3.99
N SER A 56 6.15 15.63 3.90
CA SER A 56 5.10 16.57 3.60
C SER A 56 4.67 16.09 2.23
N PRO A 57 3.41 15.65 2.05
CA PRO A 57 2.97 15.18 0.75
C PRO A 57 3.32 16.29 -0.22
N THR A 58 4.33 16.04 -1.06
CA THR A 58 4.70 16.97 -2.12
C THR A 58 3.46 17.04 -2.96
N ALA A 59 2.78 18.19 -2.93
CA ALA A 59 1.54 18.45 -3.64
C ALA A 59 1.61 17.77 -5.01
N GLN A 60 0.97 16.61 -5.10
CA GLN A 60 1.10 15.77 -6.28
C GLN A 60 0.33 16.53 -7.35
N ALA A 61 1.01 16.82 -8.47
CA ALA A 61 0.38 17.49 -9.60
C ALA A 61 -0.94 16.76 -9.91
N PRO A 62 -2.06 17.49 -10.12
CA PRO A 62 -3.37 16.87 -10.15
C PRO A 62 -3.37 15.77 -11.20
N ALA A 63 -3.54 14.52 -10.73
CA ALA A 63 -3.81 13.40 -11.60
C ALA A 63 -5.01 13.79 -12.46
N GLY A 64 -4.91 13.56 -13.78
CA GLY A 64 -5.79 14.14 -14.78
C GLY A 64 -7.26 14.13 -14.36
N ARG A 65 -7.88 15.31 -14.38
CA ARG A 65 -9.33 15.44 -14.16
C ARG A 65 -10.04 14.51 -15.14
N LEU A 66 -10.80 13.54 -14.62
CA LEU A 66 -11.84 12.92 -15.43
C LEU A 66 -12.80 14.04 -15.84
N ASP A 67 -12.92 14.28 -17.15
CA ASP A 67 -13.72 15.38 -17.69
C ASP A 67 -15.12 15.38 -17.06
N GLY A 68 -15.46 16.46 -16.35
CA GLY A 68 -16.78 16.67 -15.78
C GLY A 68 -16.99 16.26 -14.31
N VAL A 69 -16.02 15.65 -13.63
CA VAL A 69 -16.16 15.35 -12.18
C VAL A 69 -15.53 16.45 -11.33
N ASP A 70 -16.33 17.00 -10.41
CA ASP A 70 -15.88 17.93 -9.39
C ASP A 70 -15.78 17.20 -8.03
N PRO A 71 -14.58 16.84 -7.57
CA PRO A 71 -14.39 16.05 -6.36
C PRO A 71 -14.89 16.77 -5.10
N VAL A 72 -14.81 18.11 -5.06
CA VAL A 72 -15.31 18.90 -3.93
C VAL A 72 -16.83 18.84 -3.86
N ARG A 73 -17.51 18.98 -5.01
CA ARG A 73 -18.97 18.84 -5.06
C ARG A 73 -19.42 17.43 -4.72
N LEU A 74 -18.63 16.44 -5.09
CA LEU A 74 -18.89 15.03 -4.83
C LEU A 74 -18.91 14.77 -3.31
N VAL A 75 -17.83 15.13 -2.60
CA VAL A 75 -17.74 14.99 -1.14
C VAL A 75 -18.77 15.86 -0.40
N LYS A 76 -19.01 17.10 -0.84
CA LYS A 76 -20.04 17.96 -0.22
C LYS A 76 -21.45 17.41 -0.37
N GLY A 77 -21.75 16.84 -1.53
CA GLY A 77 -23.06 16.29 -1.90
C GLY A 77 -23.35 14.92 -1.30
N ASP A 78 -22.32 14.17 -0.93
CA ASP A 78 -22.45 12.81 -0.40
C ASP A 78 -23.07 12.83 1.02
N PRO A 79 -24.25 12.22 1.26
CA PRO A 79 -24.87 12.18 2.56
C PRO A 79 -24.11 11.33 3.61
N GLU A 80 -23.21 10.43 3.18
CA GLU A 80 -22.42 9.58 4.09
C GLU A 80 -21.23 10.32 4.69
N VAL A 81 -20.79 11.42 4.05
CA VAL A 81 -19.72 12.28 4.55
C VAL A 81 -20.21 13.08 5.75
N SER A 82 -19.47 13.05 6.86
CA SER A 82 -19.89 13.73 8.08
C SER A 82 -19.91 15.26 7.94
N ALA A 83 -20.74 15.88 8.77
CA ALA A 83 -20.81 17.33 8.84
C ALA A 83 -19.48 17.97 9.29
N GLU A 84 -18.62 17.25 10.03
CA GLU A 84 -17.31 17.75 10.45
C GLU A 84 -16.37 17.89 9.25
N VAL A 85 -16.21 16.84 8.45
CA VAL A 85 -15.39 16.91 7.24
C VAL A 85 -15.93 17.97 6.28
N LYS A 86 -17.25 18.06 6.09
CA LYS A 86 -17.85 19.10 5.24
C LYS A 86 -17.59 20.53 5.72
N ARG A 87 -17.48 20.76 7.04
CA ARG A 87 -17.11 22.08 7.59
C ARG A 87 -15.66 22.44 7.29
N GLN A 88 -14.78 21.45 7.26
CA GLN A 88 -13.37 21.63 6.96
C GLN A 88 -13.11 21.75 5.46
N LEU A 89 -13.95 21.14 4.61
CA LEU A 89 -13.92 21.26 3.15
C LEU A 89 -14.44 22.63 2.66
N LYS A 90 -13.67 23.67 2.93
CA LYS A 90 -13.86 25.05 2.48
C LYS A 90 -12.60 25.51 1.73
N PRO A 91 -12.69 26.55 0.87
CA PRO A 91 -11.50 27.07 0.22
C PRO A 91 -10.48 27.56 1.25
N CYS A 92 -9.20 27.22 1.03
CA CYS A 92 -8.07 27.66 1.84
C CYS A 92 -7.61 29.05 1.45
N VAL A 93 -7.49 29.28 0.15
CA VAL A 93 -7.16 30.57 -0.46
C VAL A 93 -8.00 30.70 -1.73
N ALA A 94 -8.70 31.83 -1.87
CA ALA A 94 -9.60 32.07 -2.99
C ALA A 94 -10.60 30.91 -3.21
N ASP A 95 -10.44 30.16 -4.30
CA ASP A 95 -11.25 29.01 -4.72
C ASP A 95 -10.52 27.66 -4.61
N GLU A 96 -9.31 27.63 -4.05
CA GLU A 96 -8.52 26.42 -3.85
C GLU A 96 -8.97 25.65 -2.61
N TYR A 97 -9.40 24.40 -2.78
CA TYR A 97 -9.85 23.52 -1.70
C TYR A 97 -8.74 22.57 -1.24
N PRO A 98 -8.72 22.16 0.04
CA PRO A 98 -7.72 21.24 0.56
C PRO A 98 -8.12 19.80 0.24
N VAL A 99 -8.06 19.44 -1.04
CA VAL A 99 -8.31 18.08 -1.50
C VAL A 99 -7.10 17.56 -2.26
N ASP A 100 -6.70 16.33 -1.96
CA ASP A 100 -5.84 15.54 -2.84
C ASP A 100 -6.68 14.46 -3.53
N VAL A 101 -6.45 14.25 -4.82
CA VAL A 101 -7.29 13.41 -5.66
C VAL A 101 -6.43 12.52 -6.54
N SER A 102 -6.67 11.22 -6.47
CA SER A 102 -6.07 10.24 -7.36
C SER A 102 -7.14 9.42 -8.08
N TYR A 103 -6.80 9.01 -9.30
CA TYR A 103 -7.65 8.24 -10.19
C TYR A 103 -6.97 6.92 -10.54
N GLY A 104 -7.72 5.82 -10.52
CA GLY A 104 -7.20 4.51 -10.86
C GLY A 104 -8.19 3.40 -10.63
N ARG A 105 -7.80 2.16 -10.96
CA ARG A 105 -8.68 0.99 -10.85
C ARG A 105 -8.47 0.26 -9.54
N LEU A 106 -9.46 0.36 -8.65
CA LEU A 106 -9.56 -0.38 -7.39
C LEU A 106 -10.73 -1.39 -7.42
N THR A 107 -11.83 -1.05 -8.08
CA THR A 107 -13.11 -1.79 -7.99
C THR A 107 -13.42 -2.66 -9.21
N GLY A 108 -12.44 -2.81 -10.12
CA GLY A 108 -12.55 -3.61 -11.34
C GLY A 108 -13.47 -3.03 -12.42
N GLY A 109 -13.91 -1.78 -12.27
CA GLY A 109 -14.72 -1.07 -13.26
C GLY A 109 -13.96 -0.72 -14.55
N THR A 110 -14.71 -0.33 -15.58
CA THR A 110 -14.15 0.18 -16.85
C THR A 110 -13.79 1.66 -16.81
N VAL A 111 -14.31 2.38 -15.80
CA VAL A 111 -13.98 3.78 -15.49
C VAL A 111 -13.11 3.76 -14.24
N ASP A 112 -12.17 4.69 -14.16
CA ASP A 112 -11.32 4.85 -12.97
C ASP A 112 -12.18 5.20 -11.75
N ASP A 113 -11.83 4.60 -10.62
CA ASP A 113 -12.30 5.02 -9.31
C ASP A 113 -11.55 6.30 -8.90
N ILE A 114 -12.18 7.07 -8.02
CA ILE A 114 -11.65 8.34 -7.51
C ILE A 114 -11.39 8.18 -6.03
N VAL A 115 -10.14 8.32 -5.61
CA VAL A 115 -9.80 8.52 -4.20
C VAL A 115 -9.73 10.02 -3.94
N VAL A 116 -10.49 10.49 -2.94
CA VAL A 116 -10.47 11.88 -2.49
C VAL A 116 -10.05 11.92 -1.03
N ASN A 117 -8.91 12.56 -0.77
CA ASN A 117 -8.44 12.89 0.57
C ASN A 117 -8.80 14.35 0.86
N VAL A 118 -9.55 14.60 1.93
CA VAL A 118 -9.83 15.95 2.45
C VAL A 118 -8.78 16.26 3.51
N LEU A 119 -8.12 17.40 3.35
CA LEU A 119 -7.01 17.82 4.19
C LEU A 119 -7.37 19.10 4.96
N THR A 120 -6.58 19.42 5.96
CA THR A 120 -6.56 20.76 6.56
C THR A 120 -5.80 21.75 5.66
N CYS A 121 -6.23 23.02 5.64
CA CYS A 121 -5.66 24.04 4.77
C CYS A 121 -4.21 24.45 5.07
N GLY A 122 -3.73 24.24 6.29
CA GLY A 122 -2.43 24.76 6.75
C GLY A 122 -1.31 23.73 6.72
N ASP A 123 -1.59 22.57 7.27
CA ASP A 123 -0.64 21.49 7.56
C ASP A 123 -0.90 20.22 6.75
N ALA A 124 -1.86 20.25 5.81
CA ALA A 124 -2.20 19.14 4.92
C ALA A 124 -2.48 17.82 5.66
N VAL A 125 -3.02 17.91 6.88
CA VAL A 125 -3.40 16.76 7.70
C VAL A 125 -4.71 16.22 7.17
N GLY A 126 -4.75 14.94 6.82
CA GLY A 126 -5.94 14.32 6.29
C GLY A 126 -7.01 14.09 7.36
N VAL A 127 -8.23 14.53 7.06
CA VAL A 127 -9.39 14.49 7.96
C VAL A 127 -10.51 13.59 7.44
N GLY A 128 -10.41 13.15 6.20
CA GLY A 128 -11.29 12.17 5.61
C GLY A 128 -10.73 11.64 4.29
N SER A 129 -10.93 10.36 4.04
CA SER A 129 -10.52 9.67 2.81
C SER A 129 -11.70 8.88 2.26
N TYR A 130 -11.96 9.03 0.96
CA TYR A 130 -13.13 8.45 0.30
C TYR A 130 -12.76 7.77 -1.00
N VAL A 131 -13.44 6.67 -1.34
CA VAL A 131 -13.37 6.07 -2.68
C VAL A 131 -14.74 6.15 -3.34
N TYR A 132 -14.76 6.72 -4.55
CA TYR A 132 -15.95 6.79 -5.37
C TYR A 132 -15.75 5.98 -6.64
N ARG A 133 -16.73 5.11 -6.95
CA ARG A 133 -16.73 4.32 -8.18
C ARG A 133 -17.85 4.76 -9.10
N ASP A 134 -17.65 4.62 -10.41
CA ASP A 134 -18.75 4.77 -11.36
C ASP A 134 -19.76 3.63 -11.21
N VAL A 135 -21.04 4.01 -11.13
CA VAL A 135 -22.19 3.12 -11.21
C VAL A 135 -23.18 3.72 -12.21
N HIS A 136 -23.11 3.23 -13.45
CA HIS A 136 -23.97 3.67 -14.55
C HIS A 136 -23.88 5.19 -14.84
N GLY A 137 -22.67 5.76 -14.81
CA GLY A 137 -22.45 7.19 -15.07
C GLY A 137 -22.62 8.10 -13.84
N ALA A 138 -22.88 7.53 -12.67
CA ALA A 138 -22.94 8.26 -11.40
C ALA A 138 -21.93 7.69 -10.42
N TYR A 139 -21.11 8.57 -9.84
CA TYR A 139 -20.16 8.17 -8.81
C TYR A 139 -20.86 7.90 -7.47
N GLN A 140 -20.58 6.76 -6.88
CA GLN A 140 -21.09 6.33 -5.57
C GLN A 140 -19.94 6.09 -4.61
N ASN A 141 -20.12 6.52 -3.36
CA ASN A 141 -19.18 6.22 -2.28
C ASN A 141 -19.20 4.73 -1.98
N VAL A 142 -18.03 4.11 -1.92
CA VAL A 142 -17.86 2.70 -1.58
C VAL A 142 -16.80 2.46 -0.50
N PHE A 143 -16.23 3.55 0.03
CA PHE A 143 -15.28 3.54 1.14
C PHE A 143 -15.22 4.92 1.78
N ALA A 144 -15.25 4.97 3.11
CA ALA A 144 -15.03 6.18 3.88
C ALA A 144 -14.19 5.86 5.12
N ALA A 145 -13.21 6.71 5.40
CA ALA A 145 -12.47 6.74 6.65
C ALA A 145 -12.35 8.19 7.10
N GLU A 146 -12.87 8.51 8.29
CA GLU A 146 -12.95 9.88 8.81
C GLU A 146 -12.34 10.01 10.22
N GLU A 147 -11.44 9.10 10.60
CA GLU A 147 -10.71 9.14 11.87
C GLU A 147 -9.34 9.81 11.66
N PRO A 148 -9.19 11.13 11.94
CA PRO A 148 -7.97 11.86 11.62
C PRO A 148 -6.84 11.56 12.62
N PRO A 149 -5.56 11.60 12.20
CA PRO A 149 -5.12 11.81 10.82
C PRO A 149 -5.30 10.56 9.95
N VAL A 150 -5.90 10.71 8.77
CA VAL A 150 -6.13 9.61 7.82
C VAL A 150 -5.73 10.03 6.41
N TYR A 151 -5.10 9.13 5.67
CA TYR A 151 -4.77 9.34 4.27
C TYR A 151 -4.89 8.03 3.50
N ALA A 152 -5.43 8.10 2.28
CA ALA A 152 -5.61 6.93 1.42
C ALA A 152 -4.84 7.06 0.10
N GLU A 153 -4.21 5.96 -0.29
CA GLU A 153 -3.40 5.84 -1.50
C GLU A 153 -3.82 4.60 -2.29
N MET A 154 -3.62 4.64 -3.61
CA MET A 154 -3.74 3.47 -4.46
C MET A 154 -2.36 2.82 -4.60
N ASP A 155 -2.19 1.58 -4.10
CA ASP A 155 -0.98 0.78 -4.33
C ASP A 155 -1.33 -0.51 -5.06
N ARG A 156 -0.83 -0.66 -6.29
CA ARG A 156 -0.94 -1.90 -7.09
C ARG A 156 -2.35 -2.52 -7.17
N GLY A 157 -3.39 -1.68 -7.14
CA GLY A 157 -4.80 -2.09 -7.24
C GLY A 157 -5.47 -2.36 -5.88
N ASP A 158 -4.74 -2.23 -4.78
CA ASP A 158 -5.28 -2.20 -3.43
C ASP A 158 -5.39 -0.74 -2.94
N LEU A 159 -6.32 -0.50 -2.02
CA LEU A 159 -6.44 0.77 -1.31
C LEU A 159 -5.63 0.67 -0.02
N VAL A 160 -4.62 1.51 0.14
CA VAL A 160 -3.81 1.57 1.36
C VAL A 160 -4.22 2.81 2.14
N VAL A 161 -4.62 2.61 3.39
CA VAL A 161 -5.03 3.68 4.30
C VAL A 161 -4.06 3.74 5.45
N THR A 162 -3.52 4.93 5.70
CA THR A 162 -2.56 5.19 6.77
C THR A 162 -3.21 6.08 7.82
N HIS A 163 -3.15 5.65 9.07
CA HIS A 163 -3.53 6.45 10.24
C HIS A 163 -2.28 6.78 11.05
N GLN A 164 -2.08 8.06 11.41
CA GLN A 164 -1.01 8.43 12.34
C GLN A 164 -1.45 8.13 13.78
N VAL A 165 -0.56 7.54 14.57
CA VAL A 165 -0.79 7.16 15.96
C VAL A 165 -0.02 8.09 16.88
N TYR A 166 -0.73 8.66 17.87
CA TYR A 166 -0.19 9.57 18.86
C TYR A 166 -0.31 8.96 20.25
N ASP A 167 0.82 8.82 20.92
CA ASP A 167 0.88 8.49 22.33
C ASP A 167 0.51 9.69 23.20
N ARG A 168 0.23 9.42 24.48
CA ARG A 168 -0.07 10.49 25.44
C ARG A 168 1.12 11.44 25.57
N GLY A 169 0.90 12.68 25.18
CA GLY A 169 1.88 13.76 25.30
C GLY A 169 2.65 14.05 24.02
N ASP A 170 2.35 13.33 22.93
CA ASP A 170 2.93 13.62 21.63
C ASP A 170 2.52 15.01 21.14
N PRO A 171 3.46 15.81 20.62
CA PRO A 171 3.10 17.04 19.93
C PRO A 171 2.41 16.68 18.61
N VAL A 172 1.49 17.54 18.15
CA VAL A 172 0.78 17.35 16.86
C VAL A 172 1.75 17.12 15.70
N SER A 173 2.92 17.75 15.74
CA SER A 173 3.97 17.62 14.73
C SER A 173 4.79 16.33 14.80
N SER A 174 4.60 15.47 15.80
CA SER A 174 5.42 14.28 16.01
C SER A 174 4.58 13.12 16.55
N PRO A 175 3.85 12.41 15.67
CA PRO A 175 3.25 11.12 16.03
C PRO A 175 4.32 10.14 16.55
N SER A 176 3.89 9.17 17.35
CA SER A 176 4.73 8.06 17.82
C SER A 176 4.72 6.86 16.89
N GLY A 177 3.76 6.76 15.98
CA GLY A 177 3.68 5.67 15.01
C GLY A 177 2.61 5.85 13.96
N GLU A 178 2.29 4.77 13.27
CA GLU A 178 1.24 4.70 12.26
C GLU A 178 0.63 3.29 12.19
N ASP A 179 -0.64 3.23 11.78
CA ASP A 179 -1.31 2.02 11.32
C ASP A 179 -1.48 2.09 9.81
N ILE A 180 -0.90 1.14 9.08
CA ILE A 180 -1.05 0.97 7.64
C ILE A 180 -2.01 -0.18 7.40
N ILE A 181 -3.15 0.10 6.77
CA ILE A 181 -4.21 -0.87 6.49
C ILE A 181 -4.37 -1.02 4.97
N THR A 182 -4.21 -2.23 4.46
CA THR A 182 -4.42 -2.54 3.05
C THR A 182 -5.80 -3.17 2.87
N TYR A 183 -6.62 -2.55 2.03
CA TYR A 183 -7.92 -3.03 1.64
C TYR A 183 -7.93 -3.51 0.19
N ARG A 184 -8.63 -4.62 -0.04
CA ARG A 184 -8.92 -5.12 -1.38
C ARG A 184 -10.40 -5.10 -1.67
N TRP A 185 -10.75 -4.76 -2.92
CA TRP A 185 -12.13 -4.85 -3.37
C TRP A 185 -12.56 -6.31 -3.52
N SER A 186 -13.61 -6.70 -2.79
CA SER A 186 -14.21 -8.02 -2.88
C SER A 186 -15.71 -7.95 -2.59
N GLU A 187 -16.51 -8.67 -3.38
CA GLU A 187 -17.96 -8.80 -3.16
C GLU A 187 -18.72 -7.47 -3.00
N GLY A 188 -18.29 -6.42 -3.70
CA GLY A 188 -18.99 -5.14 -3.67
C GLY A 188 -18.56 -4.20 -2.54
N ARG A 189 -17.46 -4.48 -1.84
CA ARG A 189 -16.91 -3.61 -0.79
C ARG A 189 -15.40 -3.75 -0.66
N PHE A 190 -14.76 -2.81 0.02
CA PHE A 190 -13.38 -2.96 0.47
C PHE A 190 -13.33 -3.84 1.72
N VAL A 191 -12.43 -4.82 1.71
CA VAL A 191 -12.18 -5.75 2.82
C VAL A 191 -10.72 -5.58 3.24
N GLU A 192 -10.48 -5.43 4.55
CA GLU A 192 -9.13 -5.39 5.11
C GLU A 192 -8.44 -6.73 4.85
N GLU A 193 -7.29 -6.68 4.17
CA GLU A 193 -6.44 -7.84 3.89
C GLU A 193 -5.27 -7.89 4.87
N PHE A 194 -4.66 -6.73 5.13
CA PHE A 194 -3.49 -6.58 5.98
C PHE A 194 -3.58 -5.32 6.83
N ARG A 195 -3.03 -5.40 8.04
CA ARG A 195 -2.77 -4.25 8.90
C ARG A 195 -1.40 -4.40 9.54
N THR A 196 -0.60 -3.34 9.47
CA THR A 196 0.70 -3.25 10.12
C THR A 196 0.75 -2.00 10.99
N HIS A 197 1.20 -2.16 12.23
CA HIS A 197 1.52 -1.04 13.11
C HIS A 197 3.03 -0.80 13.08
N ASN A 198 3.45 0.44 12.89
CA ASN A 198 4.85 0.85 12.94
C ASN A 198 5.05 1.90 14.03
N ASP A 199 5.99 1.64 14.95
CA ASP A 199 6.48 2.65 15.86
C ASP A 199 7.55 3.51 15.16
N TYR A 200 7.40 4.83 15.22
CA TYR A 200 8.48 5.75 14.90
C TYR A 200 9.45 5.75 16.09
N GLY A 201 10.48 4.91 16.00
CA GLY A 201 11.45 4.74 17.08
C GLY A 201 11.98 6.08 17.59
N ARG A 202 11.94 6.31 18.91
CA ARG A 202 12.65 7.44 19.52
C ARG A 202 14.12 7.25 19.24
N VAL A 203 14.71 8.13 18.43
CA VAL A 203 16.16 8.16 18.26
C VAL A 203 16.77 8.29 19.66
N ALA A 204 17.45 7.25 20.13
CA ALA A 204 18.12 7.30 21.41
C ALA A 204 19.16 8.43 21.33
N GLY A 205 18.93 9.48 22.10
CA GLY A 205 19.81 10.64 22.19
C GLY A 205 21.26 10.21 22.44
N GLY A 206 22.17 10.90 21.75
CA GLY A 206 23.59 10.58 21.63
C GLY A 206 24.24 9.98 22.86
N GLY A 207 24.72 8.74 22.70
CA GLY A 207 25.77 8.22 23.56
C GLY A 207 26.98 9.16 23.45
N GLN A 208 27.29 9.85 24.55
CA GLN A 208 28.51 10.65 24.66
C GLN A 208 29.70 9.74 24.36
N THR A 209 30.43 10.01 23.28
CA THR A 209 31.73 9.40 23.04
C THR A 209 32.62 9.73 24.25
N PRO A 210 33.19 8.75 24.96
CA PRO A 210 34.10 9.05 26.06
C PRO A 210 35.28 9.84 25.51
N VAL A 211 35.51 11.04 26.05
CA VAL A 211 36.72 11.82 25.76
C VAL A 211 37.91 11.04 26.34
N PRO A 212 38.93 10.65 25.56
CA PRO A 212 40.11 10.01 26.12
C PRO A 212 40.78 10.98 27.10
N LEU A 213 41.05 10.51 28.32
CA LEU A 213 41.89 11.22 29.27
C LEU A 213 43.35 11.03 28.84
N GLU A 214 44.05 12.14 28.59
CA GLU A 214 45.53 12.16 28.55
C GLU A 214 46.14 12.03 29.94
#